data_AF-V5T9C2-F1
#
_entry.id   AF-V5T9C2-F1
#
_cell.length_a   1.000
_cell.length_b   1.000
_cell.length_c   1.000
_cell.angle_alpha   90.00
_cell.angle_beta   90.00
_cell.angle_gamma   90.00
#
_symmetry.space_group_name_H-M   'P 1'
#
loop_
_entity.id
_entity.type
_entity.pdbx_description
1 polymer ?
#
loop_
_entity_poly.entity_id
_entity_poly.type
_entity_poly.pdbx_seq_one_letter_code
_entity_poly.pdbx_strand_id
1 'polypeptide(L)'
;MEPNTFSTLILNFLKKFISFNHMITPNIITIIFWAAIAVVWFVGFKFLSSSFFGYGGVSSLIIGLVEISLGSIIVKVICEIVIVFFKINENLKKNNNYLKQIAENTKSNN
;
A
#
# COMPACT_ATOMS: atom_id res chain seq x y z
N MET A 1 12.96 -37.44 -1.07
CA MET A 1 12.54 -36.56 -2.17
C MET A 1 12.79 -35.14 -1.69
N GLU A 2 13.91 -34.52 -2.08
CA GLU A 2 14.23 -33.17 -1.63
C GLU A 2 13.12 -32.20 -2.07
N PRO A 3 12.63 -31.32 -1.19
CA PRO A 3 11.75 -30.25 -1.61
C PRO A 3 12.49 -29.42 -2.66
N ASN A 4 11.87 -29.25 -3.82
CA ASN A 4 12.41 -28.48 -4.93
C ASN A 4 12.90 -27.11 -4.42
N THR A 5 14.20 -26.83 -4.61
CA THR A 5 14.91 -25.61 -4.18
C THR A 5 14.20 -24.31 -4.56
N PHE A 6 13.37 -24.34 -5.60
CA PHE A 6 12.50 -23.24 -6.01
C PHE A 6 11.39 -22.93 -4.97
N SER A 7 10.77 -23.94 -4.38
CA SER A 7 9.74 -23.77 -3.34
C SER A 7 10.33 -23.17 -2.06
N THR A 8 11.52 -23.62 -1.65
CA THR A 8 12.20 -23.06 -0.46
C THR A 8 12.67 -21.63 -0.69
N LEU A 9 13.05 -21.27 -1.93
CA LEU A 9 13.40 -19.90 -2.32
C LEU A 9 12.18 -18.97 -2.26
N ILE A 10 11.03 -19.42 -2.78
CA ILE A 10 9.76 -18.68 -2.69
C ILE A 10 9.31 -18.50 -1.24
N LEU A 11 9.39 -19.56 -0.41
CA LEU A 11 9.03 -19.50 1.00
C LEU A 11 9.93 -18.51 1.77
N ASN A 12 11.24 -18.52 1.53
CA ASN A 12 12.16 -17.58 2.16
C ASN A 12 11.94 -16.15 1.68
N PHE A 13 11.61 -15.96 0.40
CA PHE A 13 11.26 -14.66 -0.16
C PHE A 13 9.97 -14.12 0.49
N LEU A 14 8.89 -14.91 0.52
CA LEU A 14 7.64 -14.57 1.21
C LEU A 14 7.87 -14.27 2.69
N LYS A 15 8.67 -15.09 3.39
CA LYS A 15 9.00 -14.90 4.81
C LYS A 15 9.77 -13.59 5.06
N LYS A 16 10.64 -13.18 4.15
CA LYS A 16 11.39 -11.91 4.23
C LYS A 16 10.51 -10.69 3.92
N PHE A 17 9.53 -10.84 3.02
CA PHE A 17 8.52 -9.81 2.73
C PHE A 17 7.47 -9.67 3.84
N ILE A 18 7.13 -10.78 4.52
CA ILE A 18 6.18 -10.83 5.65
C ILE A 18 6.85 -10.49 6.98
N SER A 19 8.17 -10.63 7.09
CA SER A 19 8.91 -10.24 8.30
C SER A 19 8.96 -8.72 8.42
N PHE A 20 8.02 -8.18 9.21
CA PHE A 20 7.87 -6.77 9.59
C PHE A 20 9.07 -6.13 10.33
N ASN A 21 10.20 -6.84 10.47
CA ASN A 21 11.38 -6.38 11.23
C ASN A 21 12.09 -5.18 10.59
N HIS A 22 11.91 -4.98 9.29
CA HIS A 22 12.31 -3.76 8.60
C HIS A 22 11.06 -3.13 8.03
N MET A 23 10.80 -1.85 8.33
CA MET A 23 9.63 -1.12 7.83
C MET A 23 9.81 -0.90 6.32
N ILE A 24 9.48 -1.91 5.51
CA ILE A 24 9.40 -1.86 4.03
C ILE A 24 8.06 -1.21 3.60
N THR A 25 7.23 -0.86 4.59
CA THR A 25 5.82 -0.53 4.42
C THR A 25 5.51 0.61 3.46
N PRO A 26 6.25 1.74 3.39
CA PRO A 26 5.91 2.78 2.42
C PRO A 26 6.02 2.28 0.97
N ASN A 27 7.03 1.48 0.62
CA ASN A 27 7.18 0.96 -0.74
C ASN A 27 6.14 -0.10 -1.10
N ILE A 28 5.74 -0.97 -0.16
CA ILE A 28 4.73 -2.00 -0.43
C ILE A 28 3.36 -1.39 -0.68
N ILE A 29 3.01 -0.32 0.06
CA ILE A 29 1.74 0.40 -0.11
C ILE A 29 1.67 1.07 -1.49
N THR A 30 2.77 1.60 -2.00
CA THR A 30 2.81 2.19 -3.34
C THR A 30 2.46 1.17 -4.43
N ILE A 31 2.94 -0.07 -4.30
CA ILE A 31 2.61 -1.16 -5.24
C ILE A 31 1.12 -1.51 -5.15
N ILE A 32 0.60 -1.63 -3.92
CA ILE A 32 -0.82 -1.89 -3.66
C ILE A 32 -1.71 -0.77 -4.21
N PHE A 33 -1.29 0.49 -4.11
CA PHE A 33 -1.99 1.65 -4.64
C PHE A 33 -2.19 1.54 -6.16
N TRP A 34 -1.13 1.24 -6.91
CA TRP A 34 -1.23 1.06 -8.36
C TRP A 34 -2.12 -0.13 -8.73
N ALA A 35 -2.04 -1.23 -7.96
CA ALA A 35 -2.93 -2.37 -8.15
C ALA A 35 -4.40 -2.02 -7.85
N ALA A 36 -4.68 -1.26 -6.78
CA ALA A 36 -6.03 -0.83 -6.43
C ALA A 36 -6.62 0.12 -7.48
N ILE A 37 -5.83 1.06 -8.01
CA ILE A 37 -6.25 1.90 -9.14
C ILE A 37 -6.57 1.04 -10.36
N ALA A 38 -5.74 0.04 -10.68
CA ALA A 38 -6.03 -0.86 -11.80
C ALA A 38 -7.40 -1.55 -11.62
N VAL A 39 -7.72 -2.02 -10.41
CA VAL A 39 -9.03 -2.63 -10.09
C VAL A 39 -10.17 -1.63 -10.27
N VAL A 40 -10.06 -0.41 -9.74
CA VAL A 40 -11.08 0.65 -9.90
C VAL A 40 -11.35 0.92 -11.39
N TRP A 41 -10.29 0.99 -12.19
CA TRP A 41 -10.40 1.16 -13.64
C TRP A 41 -11.08 -0.03 -14.31
N PHE A 42 -10.71 -1.26 -13.97
CA PHE A 42 -11.35 -2.47 -14.51
C PHE A 42 -12.84 -2.55 -14.16
N VAL A 43 -13.21 -2.23 -12.92
CA VAL A 43 -14.60 -2.23 -12.46
C VAL A 43 -15.39 -1.15 -13.19
N GLY A 44 -14.88 0.07 -13.24
CA GLY A 44 -15.51 1.18 -13.97
C GLY A 44 -15.69 0.87 -15.46
N PHE A 45 -14.69 0.25 -16.09
CA PHE A 45 -14.78 -0.16 -17.49
C PHE A 45 -15.84 -1.24 -17.73
N LYS A 46 -16.02 -2.18 -16.79
CA LYS A 46 -17.11 -3.18 -16.85
C LYS A 46 -18.48 -2.53 -16.81
N PHE A 47 -18.68 -1.54 -15.93
CA PHE A 47 -19.94 -0.78 -15.88
C PHE A 47 -20.19 -0.01 -17.18
N LEU A 48 -19.14 0.64 -17.73
CA LEU A 48 -19.23 1.34 -19.00
C LEU A 48 -19.61 0.38 -20.14
N SER A 49 -18.93 -0.77 -20.22
CA SER A 49 -19.17 -1.83 -21.22
C SER A 49 -20.61 -2.35 -21.14
N SER A 50 -21.11 -2.62 -19.93
CA SER A 50 -22.47 -3.13 -19.71
C SER A 50 -23.58 -2.19 -20.22
N SER A 51 -23.26 -0.89 -20.31
CA SER A 51 -24.17 0.11 -20.83
C SER A 51 -24.33 0.04 -22.35
N PHE A 52 -23.27 -0.33 -23.09
CA PHE A 52 -23.29 -0.45 -24.54
C PHE A 52 -23.95 -1.75 -25.03
N PHE A 53 -23.88 -2.83 -24.23
CA PHE A 53 -24.50 -4.13 -24.57
C PHE A 53 -25.97 -4.27 -24.15
N GLY A 54 -26.62 -3.16 -23.77
CA GLY A 54 -28.08 -3.12 -23.52
C GLY A 54 -28.54 -3.60 -22.14
N TYR A 55 -27.64 -4.04 -21.27
CA TYR A 55 -28.00 -4.55 -19.93
C TYR A 55 -28.08 -3.45 -18.84
N GLY A 56 -27.45 -2.29 -19.04
CA GLY A 56 -27.27 -1.27 -18.00
C GLY A 56 -27.94 0.11 -18.22
N GLY A 57 -28.28 0.44 -19.46
CA GLY A 57 -28.84 1.74 -19.84
C GLY A 57 -27.95 2.93 -19.42
N VAL A 58 -28.54 4.13 -19.37
CA VAL A 58 -27.86 5.38 -18.97
C VAL A 58 -27.39 5.38 -17.50
N SER A 59 -28.08 4.63 -16.64
CA SER A 59 -27.74 4.44 -15.23
C SER A 59 -26.35 3.84 -15.04
N SER A 60 -25.99 2.81 -15.81
CA SER A 60 -24.69 2.15 -15.69
C SER A 60 -23.53 3.01 -16.22
N LEU A 61 -23.78 3.92 -17.17
CA LEU A 61 -22.77 4.91 -17.60
C LEU A 61 -22.45 5.89 -16.48
N ILE A 62 -23.48 6.42 -15.82
CA ILE A 62 -23.31 7.39 -14.72
C ILE A 62 -22.59 6.71 -13.56
N ILE A 63 -23.01 5.50 -13.18
CA ILE A 63 -22.37 4.73 -12.11
C ILE A 63 -20.89 4.46 -12.46
N GLY A 64 -20.57 4.05 -13.69
CA GLY A 64 -19.19 3.82 -14.12
C GLY A 64 -18.30 5.07 -14.04
N LEU A 65 -18.81 6.23 -14.45
CA LEU A 65 -18.07 7.50 -14.37
C LEU A 65 -17.85 7.94 -12.92
N VAL A 66 -18.89 7.81 -12.09
CA VAL A 66 -18.87 8.13 -10.66
C VAL A 66 -17.88 7.21 -9.95
N GLU A 67 -17.92 5.90 -10.22
CA GLU A 67 -17.02 4.89 -9.64
C GLU A 67 -15.55 5.16 -9.97
N ILE A 68 -15.22 5.46 -11.23
CA ILE A 68 -13.83 5.79 -11.61
C ILE A 68 -13.35 7.06 -10.91
N SER A 69 -14.20 8.08 -10.83
CA SER A 69 -13.83 9.37 -10.25
C SER A 69 -13.71 9.29 -8.73
N LEU A 70 -14.76 8.85 -8.04
CA LEU A 70 -14.79 8.74 -6.57
C LEU A 70 -13.89 7.60 -6.08
N GLY A 71 -13.88 6.45 -6.74
CA GLY A 71 -13.04 5.32 -6.38
C GLY A 71 -11.56 5.67 -6.41
N SER A 72 -11.10 6.40 -7.45
CA SER A 72 -9.72 6.89 -7.53
C SER A 72 -9.36 7.86 -6.40
N ILE A 73 -10.28 8.77 -6.05
CA ILE A 73 -10.08 9.72 -4.94
C ILE A 73 -9.99 8.98 -3.59
N ILE A 74 -10.92 8.07 -3.31
CA ILE A 74 -10.96 7.31 -2.06
C ILE A 74 -9.69 6.47 -1.90
N VAL A 75 -9.25 5.77 -2.95
CA VAL A 75 -8.01 4.98 -2.93
C VAL A 75 -6.80 5.88 -2.63
N LYS A 76 -6.72 7.08 -3.22
CA LYS A 76 -5.65 8.04 -2.90
C LYS A 76 -5.66 8.44 -1.43
N VAL A 77 -6.81 8.85 -0.91
CA VAL A 77 -6.93 9.33 0.48
C VAL A 77 -6.54 8.24 1.48
N ILE A 78 -7.02 7.01 1.29
CA ILE A 78 -6.67 5.89 2.18
C ILE A 78 -5.17 5.60 2.11
N CYS A 79 -4.59 5.52 0.90
CA CYS A 79 -3.16 5.25 0.75
C CYS A 79 -2.28 6.35 1.35
N GLU A 80 -2.64 7.62 1.17
CA GLU A 80 -1.93 8.76 1.78
C GLU A 80 -1.95 8.68 3.30
N ILE A 81 -3.11 8.41 3.90
CA ILE A 81 -3.24 8.28 5.36
C ILE A 81 -2.35 7.15 5.87
N VAL A 82 -2.37 5.97 5.22
CA VAL A 82 -1.55 4.83 5.65
C VAL A 82 -0.05 5.16 5.55
N ILE A 83 0.40 5.77 4.46
CA ILE A 83 1.81 6.19 4.31
C ILE A 83 2.20 7.20 5.39
N VAL A 84 1.33 8.17 5.68
CA VAL A 84 1.56 9.17 6.72
C VAL A 84 1.70 8.52 8.09
N PHE A 85 0.86 7.54 8.44
CA PHE A 85 0.99 6.78 9.69
C PHE A 85 2.36 6.10 9.82
N PHE A 86 2.85 5.46 8.75
CA PHE A 86 4.18 4.85 8.76
C PHE A 86 5.30 5.87 8.93
N LYS A 87 5.21 7.02 8.26
CA LYS A 87 6.17 8.12 8.41
C LYS A 87 6.20 8.66 9.84
N ILE A 88 5.05 8.79 10.50
CA ILE A 88 4.97 9.21 11.90
C ILE A 88 5.71 8.21 12.80
N ASN A 89 5.48 6.91 12.59
CA ASN A 89 6.14 5.88 13.38
C ASN A 89 7.68 5.88 13.21
N GLU A 90 8.16 6.08 11.98
CA GLU A 90 9.59 6.24 11.70
C GLU A 90 10.19 7.47 12.40
N ASN A 91 9.49 8.62 12.34
CA ASN A 91 9.92 9.85 12.98
C ASN A 91 9.98 9.72 14.51
N LEU A 92 9.03 9.03 15.13
CA LEU A 92 9.04 8.76 16.57
C LEU A 92 10.26 7.92 16.98
N LYS A 93 10.58 6.87 16.21
CA LYS A 93 11.76 6.04 16.46
C LYS A 93 13.06 6.83 16.32
N LYS A 94 13.13 7.71 15.32
CA LYS A 94 14.28 8.59 15.05
C LYS A 94 14.52 9.57 16.19
N ASN A 95 13.47 10.22 16.71
CA ASN A 95 13.56 11.16 17.83
C ASN A 95 14.07 10.50 19.12
N ASN A 96 13.60 9.29 19.45
CA ASN A 96 14.07 8.56 20.62
C ASN A 96 15.57 8.21 20.52
N ASN A 97 16.04 7.82 19.34
CA ASN A 97 17.46 7.52 19.12
C ASN A 97 18.34 8.77 19.28
N TYR A 98 17.88 9.95 18.84
CA TYR A 98 18.61 11.21 19.09
C TYR A 98 18.73 11.52 20.58
N LEU A 99 17.66 11.34 21.36
CA LEU A 99 17.70 11.56 22.80
C LEU A 99 18.68 10.60 23.50
N LYS A 100 18.75 9.34 23.07
CA LYS A 100 19.74 8.38 23.59
C LYS A 100 21.17 8.80 23.30
N GLN A 101 21.46 9.27 22.08
CA GLN A 101 22.80 9.75 21.72
C GLN A 101 23.21 10.98 22.54
N ILE A 102 22.28 11.90 22.80
CA ILE A 102 22.55 13.06 23.65
C ILE A 102 22.87 12.62 25.09
N ALA A 103 22.07 11.71 25.66
CA ALA A 103 22.29 11.19 27.00
C ALA A 103 23.64 10.45 27.16
N GLU A 104 24.07 9.70 26.15
CA GLU A 104 25.38 9.04 26.13
C GLU A 104 26.53 10.05 26.03
N ASN A 105 26.42 11.04 25.14
CA ASN A 105 27.41 12.11 25.00
C ASN A 105 27.56 12.94 26.29
N THR A 106 26.46 13.18 27.03
CA THR A 106 26.52 13.90 28.31
C THR A 106 27.21 13.08 29.40
N LYS A 107 27.04 11.74 29.41
CA LYS A 107 27.75 10.85 30.36
C LYS A 107 29.22 10.67 30.05
N SER A 108 29.63 10.77 28.78
CA SER A 108 31.04 10.67 28.40
C SER A 108 31.84 11.94 28.68
N ASN A 109 31.17 13.08 28.81
CA ASN A 109 31.79 14.39 29.00
C ASN A 109 31.79 14.87 30.47
N ASN A 110 31.45 13.99 31.41
CA ASN A 110 31.39 14.23 32.84
C ASN A 110 32.00 13.04 33.57
#